data_AF-A0A836ZRI7-F1
#
_entry.id   AF-A0A836ZRI7-F1
#
_cell.length_a   1.000
_cell.length_b   1.000
_cell.length_c   1.000
_cell.angle_alpha   90.00
_cell.angle_beta   90.00
_cell.angle_gamma   90.00
#
_symmetry.space_group_name_H-M   'P 1'
#
loop_
_entity.id
_entity.type
_entity.pdbx_description
1 polymer ?
#
loop_
_entity_poly.entity_id
_entity_poly.type
_entity_poly.pdbx_seq_one_letter_code
_entity_poly.pdbx_strand_id
1 'polypeptide(L)'
;MAHPGDNIGQTGLRASVGWQFNDQWHARMAAARNDAEASMQARISGITADSVALALDYTRDERMHWRLGGSQFRYDDGNRRDTISSAIEQRLLSQPRLLIDGLGSVYASRGSRDDAPYFNPSQDRSMELGLRLNQQLWRHYERGFRQRLTVSVGDYWQQRYGSSLIPSVAYRHEWQLGQGRTFEYGASWSRPVYDGRRERHLGVDAAMHWGE
;
A
#
# COMPACT_ATOMS: atom_id res chain seq x y z
N MET A 1 -1.21 -7.05 -42.02
CA MET A 1 0.20 -6.63 -41.93
C MET A 1 0.37 -5.97 -40.58
N ALA A 2 1.13 -6.61 -39.68
CA ALA A 2 1.23 -6.25 -38.28
C ALA A 2 2.14 -5.04 -38.07
N HIS A 3 1.67 -4.07 -37.28
CA HIS A 3 2.54 -3.21 -36.50
C HIS A 3 2.25 -3.47 -35.02
N PRO A 4 3.05 -4.30 -34.34
CA PRO A 4 3.14 -4.25 -32.89
C PRO A 4 3.90 -2.96 -32.55
N GLY A 5 3.15 -1.89 -32.30
CA GLY A 5 3.73 -0.70 -31.71
C GLY A 5 3.95 -0.96 -30.23
N ASP A 6 5.18 -1.27 -29.85
CA ASP A 6 5.66 -1.40 -28.46
C ASP A 6 5.66 -0.06 -27.69
N ASN A 7 4.69 0.83 -27.95
CA ASN A 7 4.57 2.15 -27.33
C ASN A 7 3.92 2.11 -25.93
N ILE A 8 4.09 1.02 -25.19
CA ILE A 8 3.64 0.92 -23.78
C ILE A 8 4.58 1.74 -22.86
N GLY A 9 5.79 2.05 -23.34
CA GLY A 9 6.81 2.80 -22.61
C GLY A 9 6.80 4.30 -22.93
N GLN A 10 5.86 5.05 -22.37
CA GLN A 10 6.07 6.50 -22.27
C GLN A 10 7.07 6.80 -21.14
N THR A 11 7.92 7.82 -21.33
CA THR A 11 8.88 8.25 -20.29
C THR A 11 8.14 8.63 -19.01
N GLY A 12 8.48 7.93 -17.92
CA GLY A 12 8.04 8.26 -16.57
C GLY A 12 8.98 9.27 -15.92
N LEU A 13 8.43 10.30 -15.30
CA LEU A 13 9.19 11.28 -14.53
C LEU A 13 8.53 11.46 -13.17
N ARG A 14 9.31 11.46 -12.09
CA ARG A 14 8.81 11.72 -10.74
C ARG A 14 9.68 12.73 -10.04
N ALA A 15 9.04 13.71 -9.42
CA ALA A 15 9.67 14.68 -8.53
C ALA A 15 8.98 14.61 -7.17
N SER A 16 9.76 14.66 -6.09
CA SER A 16 9.22 14.67 -4.73
C SER A 16 10.02 15.59 -3.82
N VAL A 17 9.31 16.26 -2.92
CA VAL A 17 9.89 17.09 -1.86
C VAL A 17 9.41 16.55 -0.52
N GLY A 18 10.34 16.34 0.41
CA GLY A 18 10.05 15.97 1.79
C GLY A 18 10.47 17.08 2.73
N TRP A 19 9.67 17.35 3.75
CA TRP A 19 9.97 18.31 4.79
C TRP A 19 9.72 17.69 6.17
N GLN A 20 10.74 17.72 7.02
CA GLN A 20 10.62 17.33 8.41
C GLN A 20 10.45 18.60 9.26
N PHE A 21 9.25 18.82 9.79
CA PHE A 21 8.98 20.01 10.60
C PHE A 21 9.64 19.88 11.99
N ASN A 22 9.64 18.67 12.53
CA ASN A 22 10.29 18.27 13.78
C ASN A 22 10.43 16.74 13.83
N ASP A 23 10.83 16.19 14.98
CA ASP A 23 11.02 14.74 15.18
C ASP A 23 9.73 13.90 15.01
N GLN A 24 8.56 14.54 15.08
CA GLN A 24 7.27 13.87 15.03
C GLN A 24 6.54 14.03 13.70
N TRP A 25 6.75 15.14 12.98
CA TRP A 25 5.98 15.48 11.78
C TRP A 25 6.86 15.53 10.54
N HIS A 26 6.48 14.74 9.54
CA HIS A 26 7.08 14.74 8.22
C HIS A 26 5.99 14.88 7.16
N ALA A 27 6.16 15.79 6.20
CA ALA A 27 5.31 15.88 5.03
C ALA A 27 6.10 15.55 3.76
N ARG A 28 5.44 14.91 2.80
CA ARG A 28 5.97 14.65 1.46
C ARG A 28 4.96 15.08 0.42
N MET A 29 5.43 15.82 -0.57
CA MET A 29 4.70 16.10 -1.81
C MET A 29 5.38 15.40 -2.96
N ALA A 30 4.61 14.79 -3.86
CA ALA A 30 5.13 14.18 -5.07
C ALA A 30 4.26 14.55 -6.26
N ALA A 31 4.89 14.72 -7.42
CA ALA A 31 4.22 14.81 -8.71
C ALA A 31 4.92 13.85 -9.68
N ALA A 32 4.13 13.15 -10.47
CA ALA A 32 4.65 12.22 -11.45
C ALA A 32 3.93 12.37 -12.79
N ARG A 33 4.70 12.23 -13.87
CA ARG A 33 4.20 12.04 -15.22
C ARG A 33 4.32 10.58 -15.58
N ASN A 34 3.28 10.00 -16.20
CA ASN A 34 3.21 8.57 -16.48
C ASN A 34 3.54 7.74 -15.23
N ASP A 35 2.84 8.02 -14.13
CA ASP A 35 3.12 7.49 -12.80
C ASP A 35 2.98 5.97 -12.74
N ALA A 36 4.04 5.27 -12.35
CA ALA A 36 4.07 3.82 -12.21
C ALA A 36 3.02 3.28 -11.23
N GLU A 37 2.52 4.13 -10.32
CA GLU A 37 1.42 3.78 -9.40
C GLU A 37 0.03 3.79 -10.07
N ALA A 38 -0.10 4.30 -11.30
CA ALA A 38 -1.34 4.22 -12.07
C ALA A 38 -1.73 2.78 -12.42
N SER A 39 -3.02 2.56 -12.70
CA SER A 39 -3.56 1.22 -12.98
C SER A 39 -2.77 0.48 -14.08
N MET A 40 -2.24 -0.70 -13.73
CA MET A 40 -1.55 -1.56 -14.70
C MET A 40 -2.52 -2.06 -15.79
N GLN A 41 -3.79 -2.30 -15.45
CA GLN A 41 -4.83 -2.66 -16.43
C GLN A 41 -5.08 -1.51 -17.42
N ALA A 42 -5.06 -0.27 -16.95
CA ALA A 42 -5.17 0.92 -17.81
C ALA A 42 -3.96 1.01 -18.76
N ARG A 43 -2.74 0.83 -18.23
CA ARG A 43 -1.50 0.83 -19.02
C ARG A 43 -1.47 -0.24 -20.10
N ILE A 44 -1.93 -1.45 -19.80
CA ILE A 44 -2.07 -2.54 -20.78
C ILE A 44 -3.05 -2.12 -21.90
N SER A 45 -4.05 -1.32 -21.57
CA SER A 45 -5.01 -0.74 -22.53
C SER A 45 -4.50 0.54 -23.22
N GLY A 46 -3.21 0.89 -23.05
CA GLY A 46 -2.59 2.07 -23.65
C GLY A 46 -2.91 3.40 -22.95
N ILE A 47 -3.54 3.35 -21.77
CA ILE A 47 -3.96 4.53 -20.99
C ILE A 47 -2.90 4.81 -19.93
N THR A 48 -2.31 6.02 -19.96
CA THR A 48 -1.38 6.47 -18.91
C THR A 48 -2.02 7.47 -17.96
N ALA A 49 -1.38 7.73 -16.83
CA ALA A 49 -1.85 8.75 -15.89
C ALA A 49 -0.70 9.56 -15.29
N ASP A 50 -0.97 10.83 -15.09
CA ASP A 50 -0.15 11.73 -14.30
C ASP A 50 -0.74 11.84 -12.88
N SER A 51 0.10 12.08 -11.89
CA SER A 51 -0.33 12.16 -10.49
C SER A 51 0.24 13.35 -9.74
N VAL A 52 -0.50 13.76 -8.71
CA VAL A 52 -0.01 14.58 -7.61
C VAL A 52 -0.44 13.94 -6.30
N ALA A 53 0.45 13.89 -5.32
CA ALA A 53 0.22 13.28 -4.03
C ALA A 53 0.79 14.13 -2.89
N LEU A 54 0.09 14.11 -1.76
CA LEU A 54 0.51 14.67 -0.48
C LEU A 54 0.41 13.57 0.58
N ALA A 55 1.46 13.44 1.38
CA ALA A 55 1.51 12.54 2.53
C ALA A 55 1.98 13.31 3.76
N LEU A 56 1.38 13.00 4.91
CA LEU A 56 1.73 13.53 6.20
C LEU A 56 1.88 12.36 7.17
N ASP A 57 3.08 12.22 7.73
CA ASP A 57 3.43 11.22 8.71
C ASP A 57 3.59 11.90 10.08
N TYR A 58 2.83 11.40 11.06
CA TYR A 58 2.93 11.76 12.46
C TYR A 58 3.42 10.57 13.28
N THR A 59 4.57 10.73 13.93
CA THR A 59 5.12 9.76 14.87
C THR A 59 5.12 10.39 16.26
N ARG A 60 4.21 9.96 17.13
CA ARG A 60 4.16 10.52 18.49
C ARG A 60 5.38 10.09 19.29
N ASP A 61 5.67 8.80 19.25
CA ASP A 61 6.74 8.10 19.94
C ASP A 61 6.98 6.74 19.23
N GLU A 62 7.78 5.86 19.83
CA GLU A 62 8.03 4.50 19.35
C GLU A 62 6.79 3.58 19.27
N ARG A 63 5.64 4.04 19.76
CA ARG A 63 4.40 3.28 19.91
C ARG A 63 3.31 3.70 18.96
N MET A 64 3.33 4.91 18.42
CA MET A 64 2.25 5.38 17.54
C MET A 64 2.76 6.07 16.29
N HIS A 65 2.36 5.53 15.15
CA HIS A 65 2.55 6.14 13.84
C HIS A 65 1.18 6.36 13.18
N TRP A 66 0.93 7.55 12.66
CA TRP A 66 -0.27 7.90 11.91
C TRP A 66 0.12 8.53 10.58
N ARG A 67 -0.39 7.97 9.50
CA ARG A 67 -0.16 8.43 8.14
C ARG A 67 -1.46 8.94 7.56
N LEU A 68 -1.41 10.11 6.95
CA LEU A 68 -2.50 10.72 6.19
C LEU A 68 -2.00 10.92 4.76
N GLY A 69 -2.83 10.59 3.78
CA GLY A 69 -2.47 10.69 2.38
C GLY A 69 -3.63 11.18 1.54
N GLY A 70 -3.33 11.99 0.53
CA GLY A 70 -4.26 12.36 -0.52
C GLY A 70 -3.55 12.37 -1.87
N SER A 71 -4.21 11.88 -2.91
CA SER A 71 -3.64 11.92 -4.26
C SER A 71 -4.72 12.14 -5.31
N GLN A 72 -4.27 12.55 -6.48
CA GLN A 72 -5.10 12.68 -7.66
C GLN A 72 -4.36 12.16 -8.86
N PHE A 73 -5.01 11.24 -9.57
CA PHE A 73 -4.56 10.76 -10.87
C PHE A 73 -5.40 11.39 -11.98
N ARG A 74 -4.74 11.77 -13.07
CA ARG A 74 -5.37 12.23 -14.30
C ARG A 74 -4.94 11.29 -15.41
N TYR A 75 -5.85 10.44 -15.82
CA TYR A 75 -5.66 9.52 -16.92
C TYR A 75 -5.87 10.25 -18.25
N ASP A 76 -5.16 9.83 -19.29
CA ASP A 76 -5.28 10.39 -20.65
C ASP A 76 -6.61 10.04 -21.33
N ASP A 77 -7.33 9.04 -20.83
CA ASP A 77 -8.74 8.77 -21.14
C ASP A 77 -9.71 9.79 -20.52
N GLY A 78 -9.22 10.80 -19.80
CA GLY A 78 -10.05 11.83 -19.16
C GLY A 78 -10.65 11.42 -17.81
N ASN A 79 -10.34 10.22 -17.30
CA ASN A 79 -10.67 9.87 -15.92
C ASN A 79 -9.79 10.65 -14.94
N ARG A 80 -10.43 11.24 -13.93
CA ARG A 80 -9.78 11.85 -12.78
C ARG A 80 -10.15 11.05 -11.55
N ARG A 81 -9.13 10.55 -10.85
CA ARG A 81 -9.31 9.75 -9.64
C ARG A 81 -8.68 10.43 -8.45
N ASP A 82 -9.52 10.92 -7.55
CA ASP A 82 -9.12 11.49 -6.28
C ASP A 82 -9.15 10.40 -5.21
N THR A 83 -8.12 10.35 -4.36
CA THR A 83 -8.05 9.42 -3.23
C THR A 83 -7.66 10.14 -1.95
N ILE A 84 -8.19 9.64 -0.83
CA ILE A 84 -7.78 10.03 0.51
C ILE A 84 -7.62 8.77 1.37
N SER A 85 -6.63 8.77 2.25
CA SER A 85 -6.33 7.65 3.13
C SER A 85 -5.83 8.13 4.49
N SER A 86 -6.06 7.30 5.49
CA SER A 86 -5.53 7.47 6.83
C SER A 86 -5.20 6.09 7.39
N ALA A 87 -4.01 5.91 7.95
CA ALA A 87 -3.57 4.66 8.55
C ALA A 87 -2.85 4.90 9.87
N ILE A 88 -3.29 4.22 10.93
CA ILE A 88 -2.71 4.27 12.25
C ILE A 88 -2.12 2.91 12.63
N GLU A 89 -0.96 2.94 13.26
CA GLU A 89 -0.30 1.81 13.86
C GLU A 89 0.00 2.16 15.33
N GLN A 90 -0.43 1.30 16.24
CA GLN A 90 -0.29 1.49 17.68
C GLN A 90 0.32 0.24 18.32
N ARG A 91 1.49 0.36 18.98
CA ARG A 91 2.09 -0.68 19.82
C ARG A 91 1.19 -0.92 21.03
N LEU A 92 0.61 -2.12 21.09
CA LEU A 92 -0.27 -2.57 22.18
C LEU A 92 0.52 -3.31 23.26
N LEU A 93 1.52 -4.10 22.85
CA LEU A 93 2.39 -4.85 23.76
C LEU A 93 3.84 -4.80 23.29
N SER A 94 4.75 -4.56 24.23
CA SER A 94 6.19 -4.62 24.00
C SER A 94 6.83 -5.56 25.01
N GLN A 95 7.40 -6.67 24.52
CA GLN A 95 8.18 -7.64 25.27
C GLN A 95 9.52 -7.90 24.58
N PRO A 96 10.54 -8.44 25.27
CA PRO A 96 11.89 -8.61 24.73
C PRO A 96 11.97 -9.37 23.39
N ARG A 97 11.03 -10.28 23.13
CA ARG A 97 10.99 -11.10 21.92
C ARG A 97 9.64 -11.06 21.19
N LEU A 98 8.69 -10.24 21.64
CA LEU A 98 7.36 -10.18 21.07
C LEU A 98 6.83 -8.74 21.09
N LEU A 99 6.41 -8.26 19.94
CA LEU A 99 5.72 -6.99 19.78
C LEU A 99 4.35 -7.25 19.16
N ILE A 100 3.32 -6.60 19.70
CA ILE A 100 1.96 -6.64 19.14
C ILE A 100 1.57 -5.21 18.78
N ASP A 101 1.24 -5.01 17.51
CA ASP A 101 0.73 -3.74 16.97
C ASP A 101 -0.75 -3.88 16.62
N GLY A 102 -1.55 -2.88 16.99
CA GLY A 102 -2.88 -2.64 16.46
C GLY A 102 -2.79 -1.80 15.20
N LEU A 103 -3.50 -2.22 14.16
CA LEU A 103 -3.54 -1.57 12.86
C LEU A 103 -4.96 -1.07 12.60
N GLY A 104 -5.07 0.14 12.07
CA GLY A 104 -6.32 0.67 11.55
C GLY A 104 -6.09 1.50 10.31
N SER A 105 -6.93 1.36 9.29
CA SER A 105 -6.87 2.22 8.11
C SER A 105 -8.25 2.53 7.57
N VAL A 106 -8.36 3.69 6.92
CA VAL A 106 -9.52 4.09 6.14
C VAL A 106 -9.05 4.66 4.82
N TYR A 107 -9.87 4.46 3.79
CA TYR A 107 -9.61 4.94 2.43
C TYR A 107 -10.94 5.36 1.81
N ALA A 108 -10.89 6.36 0.93
CA ALA A 108 -11.97 6.67 0.03
C ALA A 108 -11.41 7.14 -1.32
N SER A 109 -12.10 6.81 -2.40
CA SER A 109 -11.80 7.37 -3.71
C SER A 109 -13.03 7.73 -4.51
N ARG A 110 -12.80 8.57 -5.52
CA ARG A 110 -13.79 8.96 -6.51
C ARG A 110 -13.14 8.98 -7.89
N GLY A 111 -13.66 8.18 -8.81
CA GLY A 111 -13.36 8.25 -10.24
C GLY A 111 -14.40 9.11 -10.98
N SER A 112 -13.98 9.86 -11.98
CA SER A 112 -14.90 10.70 -12.78
C SER A 112 -15.48 9.98 -14.01
N ARG A 113 -15.01 8.77 -14.33
CA ARG A 113 -15.38 8.03 -15.54
C ARG A 113 -15.96 6.66 -15.21
N ASP A 114 -17.21 6.42 -15.59
CA ASP A 114 -17.91 5.16 -15.31
C ASP A 114 -17.57 4.04 -16.33
N ASP A 115 -17.16 4.40 -17.55
CA ASP A 115 -16.86 3.47 -18.64
C ASP A 115 -15.36 3.45 -18.93
N ALA A 116 -14.64 2.63 -18.17
CA ALA A 116 -13.20 2.46 -18.25
C ALA A 116 -12.84 0.97 -18.38
N PRO A 117 -11.81 0.59 -19.16
CA PRO A 117 -11.41 -0.80 -19.37
C PRO A 117 -10.61 -1.39 -18.19
N TYR A 118 -10.63 -0.73 -17.03
CA TYR A 118 -9.93 -1.11 -15.81
C TYR A 118 -10.82 -0.86 -14.61
N PHE A 119 -10.44 -1.40 -13.45
CA PHE A 119 -11.17 -1.17 -12.21
C PHE A 119 -11.17 0.32 -11.81
N ASN A 120 -12.30 1.00 -12.05
CA ASN A 120 -12.49 2.44 -11.78
C ASN A 120 -13.86 2.71 -11.13
N PRO A 121 -14.04 2.39 -9.84
CA PRO A 121 -15.29 2.68 -9.16
C PRO A 121 -15.54 4.20 -9.13
N SER A 122 -16.79 4.61 -9.42
CA SER A 122 -17.17 6.04 -9.35
C SER A 122 -16.97 6.59 -7.95
N GLN A 123 -17.32 5.81 -6.92
CA GLN A 123 -16.98 6.06 -5.52
C GLN A 123 -16.79 4.74 -4.78
N ASP A 124 -15.77 4.69 -3.95
CA ASP A 124 -15.56 3.60 -3.00
C ASP A 124 -14.97 4.11 -1.69
N ARG A 125 -15.08 3.29 -0.66
CA ARG A 125 -14.43 3.51 0.63
C ARG A 125 -14.13 2.18 1.29
N SER A 126 -13.10 2.17 2.11
CA SER A 126 -12.79 1.04 2.96
C SER A 126 -12.41 1.46 4.36
N MET A 127 -12.62 0.54 5.29
CA MET A 127 -12.06 0.60 6.63
C MET A 127 -11.46 -0.77 6.92
N GLU A 128 -10.26 -0.81 7.49
CA GLU A 128 -9.60 -2.05 7.89
C GLU A 128 -9.12 -1.94 9.34
N LEU A 129 -9.28 -3.02 10.09
CA LEU A 129 -8.72 -3.19 11.42
C LEU A 129 -7.93 -4.49 11.47
N GLY A 130 -6.79 -4.49 12.16
CA GLY A 130 -5.93 -5.67 12.23
C GLY A 130 -4.98 -5.69 13.41
N LEU A 131 -4.28 -6.81 13.53
CA LEU A 131 -3.20 -7.02 14.48
C LEU A 131 -1.97 -7.51 13.73
N ARG A 132 -0.80 -7.06 14.18
CA ARG A 132 0.49 -7.55 13.71
C ARG A 132 1.34 -8.04 14.89
N LEU A 133 1.71 -9.30 14.83
CA LEU A 133 2.57 -9.97 15.80
C LEU A 133 3.96 -10.09 15.21
N ASN A 134 4.94 -9.43 15.81
CA ASN A 134 6.34 -9.53 15.44
C ASN A 134 7.09 -10.30 16.54
N GLN A 135 7.60 -11.48 16.23
CA GLN A 135 8.30 -12.32 17.20
C GLN A 135 9.77 -12.52 16.80
N GLN A 136 10.69 -12.18 17.70
CA GLN A 136 12.12 -12.43 17.54
C GLN A 136 12.44 -13.86 17.97
N LEU A 137 12.67 -14.73 16.99
CA LEU A 137 12.95 -16.15 17.22
C LEU A 137 14.41 -16.40 17.57
N TRP A 138 15.33 -15.67 16.97
CA TRP A 138 16.75 -15.77 17.29
C TRP A 138 17.45 -14.43 17.06
N ARG A 139 18.45 -14.11 17.88
CA ARG A 139 19.32 -12.94 17.68
C ARG A 139 20.68 -13.18 18.29
N HIS A 140 21.72 -12.84 17.56
CA HIS A 140 23.11 -12.83 18.02
C HIS A 140 23.83 -11.68 17.32
N TYR A 141 24.23 -10.68 18.10
CA TYR A 141 24.76 -9.40 17.58
C TYR A 141 23.81 -8.78 16.52
N GLU A 142 24.32 -8.49 15.32
CA GLU A 142 23.59 -7.92 14.19
C GLU A 142 22.82 -8.97 13.38
N ARG A 143 22.95 -10.26 13.73
CA ARG A 143 22.25 -11.34 13.06
C ARG A 143 20.98 -11.72 13.82
N GLY A 144 19.93 -12.03 13.08
CA GLY A 144 18.65 -12.34 13.70
C GLY A 144 17.66 -12.99 12.75
N PHE A 145 16.68 -13.64 13.36
CA PHE A 145 15.53 -14.19 12.66
C PHE A 145 14.24 -13.76 13.37
N ARG A 146 13.34 -13.17 12.59
CA ARG A 146 12.04 -12.66 13.06
C ARG A 146 10.93 -13.23 12.17
N GLN A 147 9.82 -13.58 12.81
CA GLN A 147 8.58 -13.89 12.12
C GLN A 147 7.54 -12.80 12.37
N ARG A 148 6.74 -12.50 11.36
CA ARG A 148 5.66 -11.50 11.39
C ARG A 148 4.38 -12.13 10.89
N LEU A 149 3.35 -12.12 11.74
CA LEU A 149 1.99 -12.50 11.37
C LEU A 149 1.10 -11.26 11.41
N THR A 150 0.44 -10.94 10.31
CA THR A 150 -0.58 -9.90 10.24
C THR A 150 -1.92 -10.53 9.93
N VAL A 151 -2.93 -10.21 10.72
CA VAL A 151 -4.33 -10.60 10.47
C VAL A 151 -5.19 -9.35 10.48
N SER A 152 -6.09 -9.23 9.51
CA SER A 152 -7.00 -8.08 9.45
C SER A 152 -8.34 -8.43 8.82
N VAL A 153 -9.31 -7.57 9.10
CA VAL A 153 -10.63 -7.58 8.48
C VAL A 153 -10.96 -6.16 8.04
N GLY A 154 -11.34 -6.03 6.77
CA GLY A 154 -11.82 -4.78 6.19
C GLY A 154 -13.30 -4.83 5.84
N ASP A 155 -13.96 -3.68 5.87
CA ASP A 155 -15.22 -3.42 5.17
C ASP A 155 -14.91 -2.58 3.93
N TYR A 156 -15.32 -3.05 2.76
CA TYR A 156 -15.21 -2.33 1.49
C TYR A 156 -16.59 -2.02 0.97
N TRP A 157 -16.89 -0.73 0.83
CA TRP A 157 -18.12 -0.25 0.20
C TRP A 157 -17.81 0.31 -1.17
N GLN A 158 -18.62 -0.07 -2.15
CA GLN A 158 -18.55 0.45 -3.50
C GLN A 158 -19.93 0.93 -3.95
N GLN A 159 -19.97 2.10 -4.59
CA GLN A 159 -21.21 2.62 -5.15
C GLN A 159 -21.82 1.62 -6.14
N ARG A 160 -23.14 1.43 -6.07
CA ARG A 160 -23.93 0.41 -6.82
C ARG A 160 -23.72 -1.05 -6.41
N TYR A 161 -22.76 -1.38 -5.53
CA TYR A 161 -22.49 -2.76 -5.09
C TYR A 161 -22.61 -3.01 -3.58
N GLY A 162 -22.61 -1.94 -2.76
CA GLY A 162 -22.78 -2.04 -1.31
C GLY A 162 -21.49 -2.40 -0.57
N SER A 163 -21.63 -2.83 0.68
CA SER A 163 -20.51 -3.19 1.59
C SER A 163 -20.19 -4.67 1.55
N SER A 164 -18.91 -5.01 1.72
CA SER A 164 -18.41 -6.38 1.76
C SER A 164 -17.22 -6.53 2.69
N LEU A 165 -17.24 -7.57 3.51
CA LEU A 165 -16.11 -7.90 4.38
C LEU A 165 -14.96 -8.54 3.57
N ILE A 166 -13.74 -8.09 3.88
CA ILE A 166 -12.47 -8.53 3.29
C ILE A 166 -11.58 -9.07 4.42
N PRO A 167 -11.55 -10.40 4.65
CA PRO A 167 -10.57 -10.99 5.54
C PRO A 167 -9.21 -11.08 4.84
N SER A 168 -8.14 -10.86 5.61
CA SER A 168 -6.76 -10.89 5.14
C SER A 168 -5.82 -11.52 6.19
N VAL A 169 -4.84 -12.28 5.72
CA VAL A 169 -3.72 -12.79 6.53
C VAL A 169 -2.43 -12.69 5.73
N ALA A 170 -1.34 -12.33 6.39
CA ALA A 170 0.00 -12.35 5.83
C ALA A 170 0.99 -12.90 6.85
N TYR A 171 1.91 -13.74 6.38
CA TYR A 171 2.94 -14.34 7.20
C TYR A 171 4.30 -14.16 6.53
N ARG A 172 5.23 -13.51 7.23
CA ARG A 172 6.55 -13.14 6.71
C ARG A 172 7.66 -13.53 7.66
N HIS A 173 8.82 -13.79 7.07
CA HIS A 173 10.07 -14.12 7.72
C HIS A 173 11.12 -13.09 7.33
N GLU A 174 11.83 -12.57 8.32
CA GLU A 174 12.90 -11.58 8.15
C GLU A 174 14.20 -12.15 8.73
N TRP A 175 15.20 -12.29 7.88
CA TRP A 175 16.57 -12.67 8.22
C TRP A 175 17.47 -11.44 8.21
N GLN A 176 17.98 -11.08 9.37
CA GLN A 176 19.05 -10.10 9.52
C GLN A 176 20.36 -10.88 9.40
N LEU A 177 21.08 -10.71 8.29
CA LEU A 177 22.29 -11.47 7.95
C LEU A 177 23.57 -10.75 8.44
N GLY A 178 23.44 -9.47 8.75
CA GLY A 178 24.48 -8.59 9.28
C GLY A 178 24.02 -7.13 9.17
N GLN A 179 24.91 -6.20 9.51
CA GLN A 179 24.62 -4.78 9.35
C GLN A 179 24.30 -4.46 7.88
N GLY A 180 23.18 -3.78 7.64
CA GLY A 180 22.75 -3.37 6.30
C GLY A 180 22.30 -4.52 5.38
N ARG A 181 22.15 -5.75 5.88
CA ARG A 181 21.81 -6.94 5.06
C ARG A 181 20.61 -7.66 5.62
N THR A 182 19.48 -7.55 4.92
CA THR A 182 18.22 -8.16 5.33
C THR A 182 17.60 -8.92 4.17
N PHE A 183 17.14 -10.14 4.43
CA PHE A 183 16.34 -10.92 3.50
C PHE A 183 14.95 -11.17 4.10
N GLU A 184 13.90 -10.76 3.40
CA GLU A 184 12.51 -10.98 3.78
C GLU A 184 11.82 -11.87 2.75
N TYR A 185 10.95 -12.76 3.20
CA TYR A 185 10.04 -13.49 2.33
C TYR A 185 8.75 -13.84 3.06
N GLY A 186 7.68 -14.09 2.32
CA GLY A 186 6.44 -14.55 2.92
C GLY A 186 5.32 -14.81 1.93
N ALA A 187 4.16 -15.08 2.50
CA ALA A 187 2.94 -15.32 1.76
C ALA A 187 1.78 -14.52 2.35
N SER A 188 0.81 -14.18 1.50
CA SER A 188 -0.40 -13.49 1.87
C SER A 188 -1.63 -14.13 1.23
N TRP A 189 -2.75 -13.99 1.92
CA TRP A 189 -4.06 -14.40 1.45
C TRP A 189 -5.09 -13.35 1.80
N SER A 190 -6.01 -13.06 0.88
CA SER A 190 -7.16 -12.21 1.13
C SER A 190 -8.33 -12.57 0.23
N ARG A 191 -9.52 -12.04 0.56
CA ARG A 191 -10.74 -12.22 -0.25
C ARG A 191 -11.42 -10.89 -0.56
N PRO A 192 -10.83 -10.05 -1.43
CA PRO A 192 -11.43 -8.79 -1.82
C PRO A 192 -12.71 -8.97 -2.65
N VAL A 193 -13.46 -7.90 -2.80
CA VAL A 193 -14.67 -7.83 -3.63
C VAL A 193 -14.54 -6.64 -4.56
N TYR A 194 -14.64 -6.89 -5.87
CA TYR A 194 -14.62 -5.86 -6.91
C TYR A 194 -15.89 -6.00 -7.73
N ASP A 195 -16.62 -4.89 -7.94
CA ASP A 195 -17.87 -4.89 -8.72
C ASP A 195 -18.86 -5.96 -8.23
N GLY A 196 -18.94 -6.14 -6.90
CA GLY A 196 -19.78 -7.14 -6.24
C GLY A 196 -19.30 -8.59 -6.37
N ARG A 197 -18.20 -8.85 -7.08
CA ARG A 197 -17.65 -10.20 -7.26
C ARG A 197 -16.50 -10.46 -6.29
N ARG A 198 -16.65 -11.52 -5.51
CA ARG A 198 -15.61 -11.94 -4.57
C ARG A 198 -14.49 -12.67 -5.28
N GLU A 199 -13.28 -12.22 -5.03
CA GLU A 199 -12.06 -12.85 -5.50
C GLU A 199 -11.30 -13.53 -4.35
N ARG A 200 -10.26 -14.26 -4.72
CA ARG A 200 -9.30 -14.84 -3.77
C ARG A 200 -7.91 -14.50 -4.26
N HIS A 201 -7.18 -13.73 -3.46
CA HIS A 201 -5.81 -13.36 -3.76
C HIS A 201 -4.87 -14.21 -2.91
N LEU A 202 -3.87 -14.79 -3.55
CA LEU A 202 -2.76 -15.51 -2.92
C LEU A 202 -1.49 -14.87 -3.47
N GLY A 203 -0.68 -14.31 -2.57
CA GLY A 203 0.57 -13.64 -2.91
C GLY A 203 1.75 -14.32 -2.25
N VAL A 204 2.89 -14.30 -2.93
CA VAL A 204 4.20 -14.65 -2.37
C VAL A 204 5.14 -13.50 -2.71
N ASP A 205 5.89 -13.04 -1.72
CA ASP A 205 6.86 -11.96 -1.88
C ASP A 205 8.21 -12.35 -1.29
N ALA A 206 9.28 -11.80 -1.86
CA ALA A 206 10.63 -11.89 -1.37
C ALA A 206 11.38 -10.59 -1.68
N ALA A 207 12.17 -10.12 -0.73
CA ALA A 207 12.95 -8.89 -0.83
C ALA A 207 14.34 -9.10 -0.22
N MET A 208 15.35 -8.53 -0.87
CA MET A 208 16.70 -8.46 -0.35
C MET A 208 17.09 -6.98 -0.25
N HIS A 209 17.51 -6.57 0.94
CA HIS A 209 18.09 -5.26 1.18
C HIS A 209 19.57 -5.44 1.47
N TRP A 210 20.40 -4.70 0.73
CA TRP A 210 21.84 -4.66 0.92
C TRP A 210 22.32 -3.22 0.75
N GLY A 211 23.24 -2.80 1.60
CA GLY A 211 23.80 -1.45 1.60
C GLY A 211 24.01 -0.97 3.03
N GLU A 212 25.02 -0.13 3.22
CA GLU A 212 25.27 0.56 4.48
C GLU A 212 24.45 1.85 4.58
#